data_AF-A0A4V3UQA2-F1
#
_entry.id   AF-A0A4V3UQA2-F1
#
_cell.length_a   1.000
_cell.length_b   1.000
_cell.length_c   1.000
_cell.angle_alpha   90.00
_cell.angle_beta   90.00
_cell.angle_gamma   90.00
#
_symmetry.space_group_name_H-M   'P 1'
#
loop_
_entity.id
_entity.type
_entity.pdbx_description
1 polymer ?
#
loop_
_entity_poly.entity_id
_entity_poly.type
_entity_poly.pdbx_seq_one_letter_code
_entity_poly.pdbx_strand_id
1 'polypeptide(L)'
;MPQSPSAPKIESSLIVTFHQDVPRPPSFSPYSPSPLSILTYLATTVIRLHSFSHILSQKAARDRSLAAPVFGLEEGQDGVLLGRVDKPIGSGSVGGVVLELEHRRKSGRGVLEWYFLPPASHYPPNQAKEIVTLLDDHPLYHPPEDLDTQNSEEEPESTFELRLTERQRKEREGVVLPYFDAQNGNGPGEGGRILYDMGEEDDFDEEEDEI
;
A
#
# COMPACT_ATOMS: atom_id res chain seq x y z
N MET A 1 12.86 -8.40 -53.97
CA MET A 1 14.11 -8.77 -53.27
C MET A 1 13.78 -9.81 -52.22
N PRO A 2 14.51 -10.93 -52.13
CA PRO A 2 14.24 -11.96 -51.13
C PRO A 2 14.64 -11.45 -49.73
N GLN A 3 13.73 -11.57 -48.77
CA GLN A 3 14.00 -11.25 -47.36
C GLN A 3 14.98 -12.30 -46.80
N SER A 4 16.11 -11.83 -46.28
CA SER A 4 17.08 -12.66 -45.56
C SER A 4 16.47 -13.17 -44.24
N PRO A 5 16.75 -14.42 -43.82
CA PRO A 5 16.24 -14.95 -42.58
C PRO A 5 16.88 -14.23 -41.38
N SER A 6 16.05 -13.52 -40.61
CA SER A 6 16.41 -12.93 -39.33
C SER A 6 16.93 -14.02 -38.39
N ALA A 7 18.14 -13.83 -37.84
CA ALA A 7 18.68 -14.71 -36.80
C ALA A 7 17.71 -14.78 -35.59
N PRO A 8 17.59 -15.94 -34.92
CA PRO A 8 16.71 -16.08 -33.77
C PRO A 8 17.23 -15.21 -32.61
N LYS A 9 16.33 -14.44 -32.02
CA LYS A 9 16.62 -13.57 -30.87
C LYS A 9 16.82 -14.46 -29.64
N ILE A 10 18.02 -14.46 -29.07
CA ILE A 10 18.32 -15.20 -27.83
C ILE A 10 17.80 -14.37 -26.66
N GLU A 11 16.83 -14.90 -25.93
CA GLU A 11 16.33 -14.32 -24.68
C GLU A 11 17.00 -15.03 -23.51
N SER A 12 17.79 -14.30 -22.72
CA SER A 12 18.41 -14.79 -21.49
C SER A 12 17.77 -14.12 -20.28
N SER A 13 17.43 -14.94 -19.28
CA SER A 13 17.01 -14.46 -17.95
C SER A 13 18.03 -14.93 -16.92
N LEU A 14 18.36 -14.04 -15.98
CA LEU A 14 19.32 -14.31 -14.91
C LEU A 14 18.59 -14.22 -13.57
N ILE A 15 18.71 -15.26 -12.76
CA ILE A 15 18.18 -15.32 -11.40
C ILE A 15 19.40 -15.44 -10.46
N VAL A 16 19.50 -14.53 -9.49
CA VAL A 16 20.60 -14.48 -8.53
C VAL A 16 20.04 -14.44 -7.12
N THR A 17 20.57 -15.29 -6.25
CA THR A 17 20.25 -15.29 -4.82
C THR A 17 21.33 -14.53 -4.06
N PHE A 18 20.93 -13.60 -3.19
CA PHE A 18 21.83 -12.86 -2.33
C PHE A 18 21.45 -13.06 -0.86
N HIS A 19 22.36 -13.63 -0.07
CA HIS A 19 22.18 -13.87 1.36
C HIS A 19 22.61 -12.63 2.16
N GLN A 20 21.69 -12.08 2.95
CA GLN A 20 21.96 -10.88 3.76
C GLN A 20 22.69 -11.22 5.07
N ASP A 21 22.56 -12.46 5.51
CA ASP A 21 23.05 -13.04 6.75
C ASP A 21 24.50 -13.54 6.70
N VAL A 22 25.11 -13.56 5.51
CA VAL A 22 26.50 -13.97 5.34
C VAL A 22 27.43 -12.77 5.60
N PRO A 23 28.41 -12.90 6.51
CA PRO A 23 29.35 -11.83 6.80
C PRO A 23 30.16 -11.47 5.56
N ARG A 24 30.37 -10.17 5.36
CA ARG A 24 31.02 -9.64 4.17
C ARG A 24 32.50 -9.37 4.44
N PRO A 25 33.39 -9.60 3.46
CA PRO A 25 34.74 -9.09 3.56
C PRO A 25 34.70 -7.55 3.63
N PRO A 26 35.66 -6.92 4.33
CA PRO A 26 35.73 -5.48 4.42
C PRO A 26 35.87 -4.87 3.02
N SER A 27 35.15 -3.76 2.78
CA SER A 27 35.24 -3.04 1.51
C SER A 27 36.64 -2.46 1.35
N PHE A 28 37.24 -2.64 0.17
CA PHE A 28 38.55 -2.05 -0.14
C PHE A 28 38.51 -0.51 -0.23
N SER A 29 37.32 0.08 -0.44
CA SER A 29 37.13 1.53 -0.53
C SER A 29 35.89 1.97 0.23
N PRO A 30 35.96 3.06 1.04
CA PRO A 30 34.79 3.60 1.74
C PRO A 30 33.75 4.23 0.80
N TYR A 31 34.13 4.53 -0.44
CA TYR A 31 33.25 5.14 -1.44
C TYR A 31 32.56 4.11 -2.35
N SER A 32 32.91 2.83 -2.25
CA SER A 32 32.24 1.80 -3.06
C SER A 32 30.89 1.43 -2.44
N PRO A 33 29.80 1.41 -3.23
CA PRO A 33 28.50 1.00 -2.72
C PRO A 33 28.52 -0.48 -2.30
N SER A 34 27.63 -0.84 -1.38
CA SER A 34 27.53 -2.23 -0.93
C SER A 34 27.09 -3.15 -2.08
N PRO A 35 27.50 -4.45 -2.09
CA PRO A 35 27.06 -5.39 -3.13
C PRO A 35 25.54 -5.49 -3.24
N LEU A 36 24.82 -5.42 -2.10
CA LEU A 36 23.36 -5.41 -2.08
C LEU A 36 22.78 -4.19 -2.81
N SER A 37 23.38 -3.01 -2.59
CA SER A 37 22.98 -1.77 -3.26
C SER A 37 23.20 -1.86 -4.77
N ILE A 38 24.34 -2.41 -5.21
CA ILE A 38 24.65 -2.61 -6.63
C ILE A 38 23.65 -3.58 -7.26
N LEU A 39 23.43 -4.74 -6.64
CA LEU A 39 22.51 -5.76 -7.16
C LEU A 39 21.07 -5.25 -7.22
N THR A 40 20.62 -4.55 -6.18
CA THR A 40 19.28 -3.95 -6.13
C THR A 40 19.13 -2.83 -7.16
N TYR A 41 20.20 -2.09 -7.46
CA TYR A 41 20.18 -1.07 -8.51
C TYR A 41 20.09 -1.70 -9.91
N LEU A 42 20.84 -2.76 -10.18
CA LEU A 42 20.88 -3.43 -11.49
C LEU A 42 19.69 -4.36 -11.75
N ALA A 43 19.02 -4.85 -10.70
CA ALA A 43 17.91 -5.78 -10.82
C ALA A 43 16.69 -5.12 -11.48
N THR A 44 16.06 -5.87 -12.39
CA THR A 44 14.75 -5.53 -12.97
C THR A 44 13.60 -5.92 -12.05
N THR A 45 13.79 -7.01 -11.31
CA THR A 45 12.84 -7.52 -10.32
C THR A 45 13.62 -7.93 -9.08
N VAL A 46 13.18 -7.49 -7.91
CA VAL A 46 13.72 -7.88 -6.61
C VAL A 46 12.65 -8.68 -5.88
N ILE A 47 13.01 -9.87 -5.41
CA ILE A 47 12.14 -10.73 -4.61
C ILE A 47 12.78 -10.85 -3.24
N ARG A 48 12.16 -10.27 -2.20
CA ARG A 48 12.58 -10.44 -0.81
C ARG A 48 11.70 -11.50 -0.14
N LEU A 49 12.34 -12.37 0.62
CA LEU A 49 11.69 -13.50 1.28
C LEU A 49 11.54 -13.18 2.77
N HIS A 50 10.32 -13.31 3.27
CA HIS A 50 9.96 -13.10 4.67
C HIS A 50 9.32 -14.37 5.24
N SER A 51 9.53 -14.62 6.54
CA SER A 51 8.82 -15.71 7.20
C SER A 51 7.38 -15.28 7.50
N PHE A 52 6.39 -16.11 7.15
CA PHE A 52 5.00 -15.77 7.41
C PHE A 52 4.69 -15.60 8.90
N SER A 53 5.29 -16.43 9.76
CA SER A 53 5.15 -16.30 11.21
C SER A 53 5.66 -14.96 11.76
N HIS A 54 6.74 -14.44 11.18
CA HIS A 54 7.31 -13.15 11.60
C HIS A 54 6.37 -12.00 11.20
N ILE A 55 5.85 -12.03 9.97
CA ILE A 55 4.88 -11.04 9.47
C ILE A 55 3.61 -11.05 10.32
N LEU A 56 3.06 -12.22 10.65
CA LEU A 56 1.89 -12.31 11.52
C LEU A 56 2.17 -11.78 12.94
N SER A 57 3.35 -12.04 13.50
CA SER A 57 3.72 -11.54 14.82
C SER A 57 3.87 -10.02 14.83
N GLN A 58 4.46 -9.45 13.77
CA GLN A 58 4.57 -8.01 13.57
C GLN A 58 3.22 -7.34 13.39
N LYS A 59 2.33 -7.95 12.58
CA LYS A 59 0.96 -7.49 12.43
C LYS A 59 0.19 -7.52 13.75
N ALA A 60 0.22 -8.64 14.48
CA ALA A 60 -0.46 -8.77 15.76
C ALA A 60 0.06 -7.77 16.83
N ALA A 61 1.35 -7.43 16.79
CA ALA A 61 1.90 -6.37 17.64
C ALA A 61 1.35 -5.00 17.22
N ARG A 62 1.36 -4.69 15.92
CA ARG A 62 0.82 -3.43 15.36
C ARG A 62 -0.66 -3.24 15.67
N ASP A 63 -1.46 -4.28 15.48
CA ASP A 63 -2.91 -4.26 15.75
C ASP A 63 -3.20 -3.99 17.24
N ARG A 64 -2.29 -4.40 18.13
CA ARG A 64 -2.36 -4.13 19.58
C ARG A 64 -1.61 -2.88 20.02
N SER A 65 -1.07 -2.09 19.08
CA SER A 65 -0.21 -0.93 19.36
C SER A 65 0.99 -1.25 20.27
N LEU A 66 1.53 -2.47 20.17
CA LEU A 66 2.73 -2.92 20.85
C LEU A 66 3.96 -2.71 19.97
N ALA A 67 5.14 -2.71 20.59
CA ALA A 67 6.40 -2.70 19.86
C ALA A 67 6.49 -3.95 18.96
N ALA A 68 6.80 -3.75 17.68
CA ALA A 68 6.92 -4.84 16.73
C ALA A 68 8.11 -5.75 17.11
N PRO A 69 7.93 -7.08 17.14
CA PRO A 69 9.02 -8.00 17.34
C PRO A 69 10.03 -7.90 16.19
N VAL A 70 11.30 -7.93 16.56
CA VAL A 70 12.44 -7.94 15.67
C VAL A 70 12.94 -9.38 15.55
N PHE A 71 13.38 -9.78 14.36
CA PHE A 71 13.81 -11.15 14.11
C PHE A 71 15.19 -11.23 13.46
N GLY A 72 15.95 -12.28 13.76
CA GLY A 72 17.22 -12.59 13.10
C GLY A 72 18.35 -11.67 13.53
N LEU A 73 19.15 -11.18 12.58
CA LEU A 73 20.34 -10.36 12.88
C LEU A 73 20.00 -9.04 13.58
N GLU A 74 18.80 -8.52 13.35
CA GLU A 74 18.35 -7.26 13.96
C GLU A 74 18.04 -7.40 15.46
N GLU A 75 17.84 -8.63 15.97
CA GLU A 75 17.63 -8.87 17.40
C GLU A 75 18.85 -8.47 18.24
N GLY A 76 20.05 -8.44 17.65
CA GLY A 76 21.30 -8.13 18.34
C GLY A 76 21.65 -9.14 19.44
N GLN A 77 21.04 -10.32 19.43
CA GLN A 77 21.28 -11.39 20.40
C GLN A 77 22.36 -12.33 19.88
N ASP A 78 23.25 -12.75 20.78
CA ASP A 78 24.27 -13.74 20.49
C ASP A 78 23.61 -15.12 20.28
N GLY A 79 23.86 -15.74 19.13
CA GLY A 79 23.25 -17.02 18.79
C GLY A 79 23.72 -17.58 17.45
N VAL A 80 23.08 -18.68 17.03
CA VAL A 80 23.28 -19.28 15.70
C VAL A 80 22.03 -19.01 14.87
N LEU A 81 22.22 -18.49 13.66
CA LEU A 81 21.15 -18.36 12.70
C LEU A 81 20.73 -19.74 12.20
N LEU A 82 19.51 -20.13 12.53
CA LEU A 82 18.89 -21.33 11.99
C LEU A 82 18.07 -20.93 10.76
N GLY A 83 18.44 -21.51 9.62
CA GLY A 83 17.61 -21.44 8.43
C GLY A 83 16.22 -22.03 8.69
N ARG A 84 15.27 -21.69 7.83
CA ARG A 84 13.91 -22.20 7.92
C ARG A 84 13.90 -23.73 7.87
N VAL A 85 13.30 -24.36 8.87
CA VAL A 85 13.06 -25.80 8.91
C VAL A 85 11.61 -26.05 8.49
N ASP A 86 11.40 -26.86 7.45
CA ASP A 86 10.05 -27.17 6.92
C ASP A 86 9.14 -27.88 7.93
N LYS A 87 9.75 -28.49 8.95
CA LYS A 87 9.06 -29.12 10.08
C LYS A 87 9.47 -28.41 11.36
N PRO A 88 8.79 -27.32 11.75
CA PRO A 88 9.08 -26.65 13.01
C PRO A 88 8.93 -27.64 14.16
N ILE A 89 9.97 -27.77 14.99
CA ILE A 89 9.90 -28.52 16.25
C ILE A 89 9.17 -27.60 17.23
N GLY A 90 7.84 -27.64 17.18
CA GLY A 90 6.99 -26.76 17.97
C GLY A 90 5.58 -26.70 17.39
N SER A 91 4.59 -27.11 18.17
CA SER A 91 3.18 -27.01 17.84
C SER A 91 2.78 -25.53 17.79
N GLY A 92 2.57 -24.97 16.59
CA GLY A 92 1.88 -23.69 16.44
C GLY A 92 2.41 -22.71 15.40
N SER A 93 3.60 -22.90 14.82
CA SER A 93 4.06 -21.93 13.80
C SER A 93 3.38 -22.18 12.46
N VAL A 94 2.57 -21.23 12.02
CA VAL A 94 1.95 -21.24 10.70
C VAL A 94 3.05 -21.22 9.63
N GLY A 95 3.13 -22.29 8.84
CA GLY A 95 4.14 -22.44 7.80
C GLY A 95 3.76 -21.65 6.55
N GLY A 96 4.72 -20.90 6.00
CA GLY A 96 4.63 -20.29 4.66
C GLY A 96 5.70 -19.23 4.47
N VAL A 97 6.02 -18.87 3.23
CA VAL A 97 6.95 -17.79 2.92
C VAL A 97 6.15 -16.64 2.34
N VAL A 98 6.46 -15.41 2.75
CA VAL A 98 5.90 -14.21 2.16
C VAL A 98 6.93 -13.62 1.20
N LEU A 99 6.51 -13.30 -0.01
CA LEU A 99 7.32 -12.69 -1.06
C LEU A 99 6.95 -11.22 -1.15
N GLU A 100 7.93 -10.35 -0.92
CA GLU A 100 7.83 -8.94 -1.29
C GLU A 100 8.46 -8.80 -2.69
N LEU A 101 7.61 -8.51 -3.68
CA LEU A 101 7.98 -8.42 -5.08
C LEU A 101 8.05 -6.95 -5.50
N GLU A 102 9.25 -6.48 -5.84
CA GLU A 102 9.47 -5.18 -6.47
C GLU A 102 9.80 -5.40 -7.94
N HIS A 103 8.91 -5.00 -8.86
CA HIS A 103 9.14 -5.06 -10.30
C HIS A 103 9.26 -3.67 -10.93
N ARG A 104 10.36 -3.42 -11.66
CA ARG A 104 10.62 -2.14 -12.32
C ARG A 104 10.16 -2.16 -13.76
N ARG A 105 9.17 -1.32 -14.08
CA ARG A 105 8.65 -1.17 -15.44
C ARG A 105 9.66 -0.43 -16.31
N LYS A 106 9.48 -0.54 -17.63
CA LYS A 106 10.28 0.21 -18.63
C LYS A 106 10.20 1.74 -18.46
N SER A 107 9.15 2.24 -17.82
CA SER A 107 8.98 3.67 -17.51
C SER A 107 9.81 4.14 -16.29
N GLY A 108 10.49 3.23 -15.59
CA GLY A 108 11.21 3.53 -14.35
C GLY A 108 10.35 3.45 -13.08
N ARG A 109 9.03 3.35 -13.19
CA ARG A 109 8.14 3.17 -12.03
C ARG A 109 8.20 1.74 -11.51
N GLY A 110 8.46 1.58 -10.21
CA GLY A 110 8.38 0.30 -9.50
C GLY A 110 6.94 -0.06 -9.13
N VAL A 111 6.63 -1.36 -9.17
CA VAL A 111 5.43 -1.96 -8.58
C VAL A 111 5.89 -2.80 -7.40
N LEU A 112 5.32 -2.59 -6.23
CA LEU A 112 5.62 -3.35 -5.02
C LEU A 112 4.35 -4.09 -4.56
N GLU A 113 4.43 -5.41 -4.47
CA GLU A 113 3.31 -6.27 -4.10
C GLU A 113 3.77 -7.38 -3.16
N TRP A 114 2.86 -7.82 -2.29
CA TRP A 114 3.12 -8.83 -1.28
C TRP A 114 2.32 -10.09 -1.56
N TYR A 115 3.01 -11.22 -1.58
CA TYR A 115 2.43 -12.51 -1.92
C TYR A 115 2.70 -13.54 -0.83
N PHE A 116 1.76 -14.46 -0.63
CA PHE A 116 1.92 -15.62 0.22
C PHE A 116 2.19 -16.86 -0.63
N LEU A 117 3.26 -17.59 -0.27
CA LEU A 117 3.64 -18.87 -0.82
C LEU A 117 3.48 -19.96 0.26
N PRO A 118 2.56 -20.92 0.08
CA PRO A 118 2.37 -22.02 1.03
C PRO A 118 3.59 -22.96 1.06
N PRO A 119 3.79 -23.74 2.14
CA PRO A 119 4.88 -24.72 2.23
C PRO A 119 4.80 -25.77 1.13
N ALA A 120 5.96 -26.33 0.75
CA ALA A 120 6.04 -27.27 -0.36
C ALA A 120 5.24 -28.57 -0.18
N SER A 121 4.93 -28.94 1.07
CA SER A 121 4.03 -30.05 1.40
C SER A 121 2.60 -29.85 0.88
N HIS A 122 2.18 -28.61 0.64
CA HIS A 122 0.83 -28.26 0.19
C HIS A 122 0.76 -28.05 -1.33
N TYR A 123 1.86 -28.24 -2.07
CA TYR A 123 1.84 -28.16 -3.53
C TYR A 123 1.17 -29.40 -4.12
N PRO A 124 0.03 -29.28 -4.84
CA PRO A 124 -0.45 -30.37 -5.67
C PRO A 124 0.57 -30.62 -6.80
N PRO A 125 1.04 -31.87 -7.01
CA PRO A 125 2.10 -32.15 -7.97
C PRO A 125 1.73 -31.82 -9.42
N ASN A 126 0.44 -31.63 -9.71
CA ASN A 126 -0.10 -31.43 -11.06
C ASN A 126 -0.57 -29.99 -11.36
N GLN A 127 -0.45 -29.03 -10.45
CA GLN A 127 -0.97 -27.67 -10.65
C GLN A 127 0.14 -26.63 -10.45
N ALA A 128 0.79 -26.24 -11.55
CA ALA A 128 1.90 -25.29 -11.53
C ALA A 128 1.46 -23.81 -11.51
N LYS A 129 0.16 -23.50 -11.61
CA LYS A 129 -0.30 -22.16 -12.03
C LYS A 129 -0.92 -21.24 -10.98
N GLU A 130 -1.31 -21.71 -9.79
CA GLU A 130 -2.05 -20.86 -8.82
C GLU A 130 -1.65 -21.17 -7.37
N ILE A 131 -0.37 -21.37 -7.13
CA ILE A 131 0.13 -21.69 -5.79
C ILE A 131 0.25 -20.43 -4.92
N VAL A 132 0.46 -19.27 -5.57
CA VAL A 132 0.75 -18.00 -4.91
C VAL A 132 -0.53 -17.18 -4.77
N THR A 133 -0.78 -16.64 -3.58
CA THR A 133 -1.94 -15.77 -3.27
C THR A 133 -1.46 -14.39 -2.82
N LEU A 134 -2.30 -13.36 -2.90
CA LEU A 134 -1.96 -12.06 -2.30
C LEU A 134 -1.93 -12.20 -0.78
N LEU A 135 -1.00 -11.48 -0.13
CA LEU A 135 -0.92 -11.49 1.34
C LEU A 135 -2.20 -10.97 1.99
N ASP A 136 -2.83 -9.95 1.39
CA ASP A 136 -4.05 -9.34 1.90
C ASP A 136 -5.27 -10.28 1.82
N ASP A 137 -5.27 -11.23 0.89
CA ASP A 137 -6.34 -12.22 0.76
C ASP A 137 -6.18 -13.39 1.76
N HIS A 138 -5.05 -13.47 2.46
CA HIS A 138 -4.79 -14.56 3.38
C HIS A 138 -5.59 -14.39 4.68
N PRO A 139 -6.42 -15.35 5.11
CA PRO A 139 -7.37 -15.19 6.23
C PRO A 139 -6.68 -14.96 7.58
N LEU A 140 -5.47 -15.49 7.79
CA LEU A 140 -4.70 -15.19 9.01
C LEU A 140 -4.05 -13.82 8.99
N TYR A 141 -3.83 -13.24 7.82
CA TYR A 141 -3.30 -11.89 7.71
C TYR A 141 -4.46 -10.92 7.81
N HIS A 142 -5.49 -11.04 6.97
CA HIS A 142 -6.71 -10.25 7.06
C HIS A 142 -7.87 -11.17 7.46
N PRO A 143 -8.13 -11.35 8.78
CA PRO A 143 -9.31 -12.09 9.20
C PRO A 143 -10.56 -11.41 8.61
N PRO A 144 -11.52 -12.17 8.07
CA PRO A 144 -12.79 -11.60 7.69
C PRO A 144 -13.35 -10.89 8.92
N GLU A 145 -13.77 -9.65 8.78
CA GLU A 145 -14.51 -8.97 9.83
C GLU A 145 -15.74 -9.84 10.10
N ASP A 146 -15.76 -10.53 11.24
CA ASP A 146 -16.91 -11.32 11.64
C ASP A 146 -18.11 -10.38 11.66
N LEU A 147 -19.12 -10.72 10.85
CA LEU A 147 -20.44 -10.10 10.79
C LEU A 147 -21.24 -10.28 12.12
N ASP A 148 -20.54 -10.52 13.23
CA ASP A 148 -21.08 -10.75 14.57
C ASP A 148 -21.02 -9.49 15.46
N THR A 149 -20.73 -8.32 14.88
CA THR A 149 -21.10 -7.02 15.48
C THR A 149 -22.55 -6.63 15.18
N GLN A 150 -23.44 -7.60 14.95
CA GLN A 150 -24.90 -7.40 14.91
C GLN A 150 -25.54 -7.33 16.32
N ASN A 151 -24.78 -7.03 17.39
CA ASN A 151 -25.39 -6.88 18.73
C ASN A 151 -24.72 -5.84 19.66
N SER A 152 -24.06 -4.85 19.10
CA SER A 152 -23.75 -3.61 19.81
C SER A 152 -24.02 -2.44 18.87
N GLU A 153 -25.24 -1.92 18.94
CA GLU A 153 -25.68 -0.65 18.34
C GLU A 153 -24.92 0.54 18.96
N GLU A 154 -23.62 0.58 18.78
CA GLU A 154 -22.80 1.78 18.93
C GLU A 154 -21.70 1.66 17.87
N GLU A 155 -22.09 1.92 16.62
CA GLU A 155 -21.15 2.35 15.60
C GLU A 155 -20.31 3.49 16.21
N PRO A 156 -18.96 3.46 16.12
CA PRO A 156 -18.18 4.61 16.53
C PRO A 156 -18.56 5.78 15.61
N GLU A 157 -19.27 6.75 16.17
CA GLU A 157 -19.61 8.01 15.49
C GLU A 157 -18.36 8.55 14.81
N SER A 158 -18.42 8.61 13.48
CA SER A 158 -17.39 9.22 12.65
C SER A 158 -17.01 10.58 13.22
N THR A 159 -15.72 10.83 13.44
CA THR A 159 -15.20 12.03 14.13
C THR A 159 -15.56 13.35 13.42
N PHE A 160 -16.15 13.28 12.23
CA PHE A 160 -16.65 14.43 11.48
C PHE A 160 -17.97 14.13 10.78
N GLU A 161 -19.06 13.96 11.52
CA GLU A 161 -20.39 14.09 10.95
C GLU A 161 -20.72 15.57 10.70
N LEU A 162 -20.45 16.04 9.47
CA LEU A 162 -20.83 17.38 8.99
C LEU A 162 -22.34 17.53 8.72
N ARG A 163 -23.16 16.54 9.12
CA ARG A 163 -24.62 16.59 8.97
C ARG A 163 -25.20 17.33 10.17
N LEU A 164 -25.95 18.39 9.91
CA LEU A 164 -26.73 19.05 10.96
C LEU A 164 -27.79 18.07 11.45
N THR A 165 -27.85 17.87 12.76
CA THR A 165 -28.97 17.16 13.40
C THR A 165 -30.29 17.87 13.05
N GLU A 166 -31.41 17.14 13.04
CA GLU A 166 -32.73 17.73 12.71
C GLU A 166 -33.07 18.95 13.58
N ARG A 167 -32.59 18.95 14.83
CA ARG A 167 -32.73 20.08 15.75
C ARG A 167 -31.95 21.31 15.28
N GLN A 168 -30.68 21.15 14.89
CA GLN A 168 -29.85 22.24 14.38
C GLN A 168 -30.36 22.77 13.03
N ARG A 169 -30.92 21.88 12.19
CA ARG A 169 -31.58 22.28 10.95
C ARG A 169 -32.80 23.17 11.22
N LYS A 170 -33.64 22.79 12.17
CA LYS A 170 -34.82 23.57 12.55
C LYS A 170 -34.47 24.91 13.19
N GLU A 171 -33.40 24.94 14.00
CA GLU A 171 -32.87 26.19 14.56
C GLU A 171 -32.34 27.11 13.46
N ARG A 172 -31.61 26.58 12.46
CA ARG A 172 -31.17 27.36 11.29
C ARG A 172 -32.34 27.90 10.46
N GLU A 173 -33.37 27.10 10.23
CA GLU A 173 -34.58 27.50 9.47
C GLU A 173 -35.43 28.54 10.24
N GLY A 174 -35.34 28.59 11.57
CA GLY A 174 -36.04 29.56 12.41
C GLY A 174 -35.32 30.90 12.61
N VAL A 175 -34.07 31.03 12.16
CA VAL A 175 -33.32 32.30 12.24
C VAL A 175 -33.79 33.23 11.12
N VAL A 176 -34.57 34.24 11.50
CA VAL A 176 -34.99 35.30 10.60
C VAL A 176 -33.85 36.29 10.42
N LEU A 177 -33.16 36.18 9.29
CA LEU A 177 -32.16 37.17 8.90
C LEU A 177 -32.87 38.42 8.34
N PRO A 178 -32.47 39.63 8.75
CA PRO A 178 -32.94 40.85 8.11
C PRO A 178 -32.67 40.79 6.59
N TYR A 179 -33.69 41.06 5.77
CA TYR A 179 -33.65 41.11 4.30
C TYR A 179 -33.53 39.77 3.53
N PHE A 180 -33.61 38.61 4.21
CA PHE A 180 -33.56 37.30 3.51
C PHE A 180 -34.80 37.03 2.64
N ASP A 181 -35.97 37.55 3.04
CA ASP A 181 -37.21 37.47 2.24
C ASP A 181 -37.09 38.18 0.88
N ALA A 182 -36.12 39.08 0.69
CA ALA A 182 -35.90 39.77 -0.57
C ALA A 182 -35.35 38.85 -1.68
N GLN A 183 -34.84 37.66 -1.35
CA GLN A 183 -34.37 36.68 -2.34
C GLN A 183 -35.47 35.71 -2.80
N ASN A 184 -36.51 35.52 -1.98
CA ASN A 184 -37.62 34.60 -2.27
C ASN A 184 -38.74 35.28 -3.07
N GLY A 185 -38.42 35.90 -4.21
CA GLY A 185 -39.32 36.20 -5.35
C GLY A 185 -40.67 36.91 -5.16
N ASN A 186 -41.14 37.18 -3.94
CA ASN A 186 -42.48 37.69 -3.62
C ASN A 186 -42.48 39.15 -3.15
N GLY A 187 -41.32 39.82 -3.12
CA GLY A 187 -41.21 41.27 -2.98
C GLY A 187 -41.28 41.98 -4.35
N PRO A 188 -41.62 43.27 -4.40
CA PRO A 188 -41.74 44.03 -5.66
C PRO A 188 -40.41 44.27 -6.42
N GLY A 189 -39.32 43.64 -5.98
CA GLY A 189 -38.03 43.60 -6.67
C GLY A 189 -37.67 42.15 -6.96
N GLU A 190 -37.57 41.84 -8.25
CA GLU A 190 -37.12 40.57 -8.81
C GLU A 190 -35.77 40.16 -8.19
N GLY A 191 -35.75 39.00 -7.52
CA GLY A 191 -34.69 38.62 -6.59
C GLY A 191 -33.27 38.58 -7.16
N GLY A 192 -32.32 39.00 -6.33
CA GLY A 192 -30.94 38.46 -6.26
C GLY A 192 -30.05 38.48 -7.51
N ARG A 193 -30.47 39.07 -8.63
CA ARG A 193 -29.60 39.22 -9.81
C ARG A 193 -28.54 40.27 -9.51
N ILE A 194 -27.33 39.82 -9.17
CA ILE A 194 -26.15 40.67 -9.17
C ILE A 194 -25.77 40.89 -10.63
N LEU A 195 -26.12 42.06 -11.17
CA LEU A 195 -25.61 42.54 -12.45
C LEU A 195 -24.24 43.16 -12.19
N TYR A 196 -23.19 42.50 -12.66
CA TYR A 196 -21.86 43.11 -12.74
C TYR A 196 -21.79 43.92 -14.03
N ASP A 197 -21.55 45.23 -13.90
CA ASP A 197 -21.23 46.12 -15.01
C ASP A 197 -19.72 46.37 -14.95
N MET A 198 -18.98 45.91 -15.96
CA MET A 198 -17.53 46.16 -16.05
C MET A 198 -17.28 47.66 -16.19
N GLY A 199 -16.59 48.26 -15.23
CA GLY A 199 -16.15 49.65 -15.30
C GLY A 199 -14.95 49.80 -16.23
N GLU A 200 -14.84 50.93 -16.93
CA GLU A 200 -13.68 51.26 -17.78
C GLU A 200 -12.33 51.35 -17.03
N GLU A 201 -12.35 51.24 -15.70
CA GLU A 201 -11.16 51.26 -14.82
C GLU A 201 -10.66 49.85 -14.45
N ASP A 202 -11.33 48.77 -14.91
CA ASP A 202 -10.92 47.39 -14.64
C ASP A 202 -9.80 46.99 -15.64
N ASP A 203 -8.56 47.03 -15.17
CA ASP A 203 -7.31 46.73 -15.87
C ASP A 203 -7.11 45.21 -16.03
N PHE A 204 -8.03 44.59 -16.78
CA PHE A 204 -7.94 43.19 -17.18
C PHE A 204 -6.79 43.02 -18.19
N ASP A 205 -5.59 42.73 -17.68
CA ASP A 205 -4.39 42.49 -18.47
C ASP A 205 -4.54 41.18 -19.27
N GLU A 206 -4.62 41.26 -20.60
CA GLU A 206 -4.85 40.13 -21.52
C GLU A 206 -3.68 39.09 -21.55
N GLU A 207 -2.66 39.21 -20.68
CA GLU A 207 -1.43 38.40 -20.68
C GLU A 207 -1.39 37.28 -19.61
N GLU A 208 -2.40 37.18 -18.71
CA GLU A 208 -2.35 36.21 -17.59
C GLU A 208 -3.04 34.85 -17.84
N ASP A 209 -3.62 34.62 -19.02
CA ASP A 209 -4.38 33.39 -19.35
C ASP A 209 -3.62 32.35 -20.21
N GLU A 210 -2.28 32.29 -20.11
CA GLU A 210 -1.48 31.15 -20.61
C GLU A 210 -0.67 30.47 -19.50
N ILE A 211 -1.33 29.66 -18.66
CA ILE A 211 -0.71 28.55 -17.90
C ILE A 211 -1.60 27.30 -17.84
#